data_AF-A0A7T8ACT2-F1
#
_entry.id   AF-A0A7T8ACT2-F1
#
_cell.length_a   1.000
_cell.length_b   1.000
_cell.length_c   1.000
_cell.angle_alpha   90.00
_cell.angle_beta   90.00
_cell.angle_gamma   90.00
#
_symmetry.space_group_name_H-M   'P 1'
#
loop_
_entity.id
_entity.type
_entity.pdbx_description
1 polymer ?
#
loop_
_entity_poly.entity_id
_entity_poly.type
_entity_poly.pdbx_seq_one_letter_code
_entity_poly.pdbx_strand_id
1 'polypeptide(L)'
;MRGEIGRAVRRGARSGPHGGRAGLRAVTAARLGIVTVLIALSACGGQDAPEQTAPPCRTERFEGQRFTHCIADPERHEIALYLDGADGRPLERFGALRDLLGDVAGTIAFAMNAGMYGEDLRPIGLFVTDGEERVPLNRNAGPGNFHMAPNGVFYADDAGWHVATTADYAARSPRPRIATQSGPMLVIAGKLHPDFSENGPSRHFRNGVGVDADGNAHFVISDDMVSFYRFARFFRDVAKTPDALYLDGAVSGLWDPAGERMDAAPPLGPLIAVRNSAKAEP
;
A
#
# COMPACT_ATOMS: atom_id res chain seq x y z
N MET A 1 -60.02 -0.07 -10.02
CA MET A 1 -60.44 1.14 -9.27
C MET A 1 -59.82 2.32 -9.98
N ARG A 2 -60.62 3.07 -10.76
CA ARG A 2 -61.06 4.45 -10.45
C ARG A 2 -59.85 5.35 -10.17
N GLY A 3 -59.39 6.17 -11.12
CA GLY A 3 -60.08 7.36 -11.66
C GLY A 3 -59.35 8.59 -11.08
N GLU A 4 -59.26 9.78 -11.67
CA GLU A 4 -59.84 10.37 -12.86
C GLU A 4 -59.34 11.85 -12.93
N ILE A 5 -59.22 12.44 -14.14
CA ILE A 5 -59.47 13.86 -14.52
C ILE A 5 -58.56 14.98 -13.92
N GLY A 6 -58.16 16.07 -14.59
CA GLY A 6 -58.36 16.67 -15.92
C GLY A 6 -57.57 18.00 -15.98
N ARG A 7 -56.94 18.36 -17.10
CA ARG A 7 -57.46 19.17 -18.22
C ARG A 7 -57.73 20.65 -17.88
N ALA A 8 -56.93 21.56 -18.43
CA ALA A 8 -57.38 22.86 -18.95
C ALA A 8 -56.41 23.42 -20.00
N VAL A 9 -57.01 23.91 -21.09
CA VAL A 9 -56.41 24.46 -22.33
C VAL A 9 -57.11 25.79 -22.58
N ARG A 10 -56.39 26.79 -23.12
CA ARG A 10 -56.76 27.74 -24.22
C ARG A 10 -55.78 28.93 -24.20
N ARG A 11 -55.00 29.24 -25.25
CA ARG A 11 -55.25 29.66 -26.65
C ARG A 11 -55.63 31.14 -26.83
N GLY A 12 -54.87 31.82 -27.71
CA GLY A 12 -55.21 33.05 -28.45
C GLY A 12 -53.93 33.81 -28.83
N ALA A 13 -53.25 33.55 -29.95
CA ALA A 13 -53.51 33.99 -31.33
C ALA A 13 -53.40 35.52 -31.55
N ARG A 14 -52.38 35.98 -32.30
CA ARG A 14 -52.53 36.66 -33.61
C ARG A 14 -51.19 37.16 -34.19
N SER A 15 -51.18 37.13 -35.51
CA SER A 15 -50.15 37.40 -36.51
C SER A 15 -50.04 38.86 -36.93
N GLY A 16 -48.88 39.24 -37.49
CA GLY A 16 -48.76 40.38 -38.40
C GLY A 16 -47.30 40.74 -38.75
N PRO A 17 -46.86 40.61 -40.02
CA PRO A 17 -45.61 41.17 -40.53
C PRO A 17 -45.88 42.48 -41.31
N HIS A 18 -44.86 43.33 -41.51
CA HIS A 18 -44.58 44.10 -42.75
C HIS A 18 -43.69 45.34 -42.53
N GLY A 19 -42.82 45.60 -43.52
CA GLY A 19 -42.21 46.90 -43.84
C GLY A 19 -40.84 47.12 -43.20
N GLY A 20 -39.70 47.18 -43.89
CA GLY A 20 -39.45 47.56 -45.28
C GLY A 20 -39.19 49.06 -45.41
N ARG A 21 -37.90 49.47 -45.39
CA ARG A 21 -37.27 50.62 -46.08
C ARG A 21 -35.92 50.91 -45.41
N ALA A 22 -34.79 50.64 -46.08
CA ALA A 22 -34.19 51.44 -47.15
C ALA A 22 -33.54 52.73 -46.63
N GLY A 23 -32.22 52.79 -46.77
CA GLY A 23 -31.59 53.96 -47.38
C GLY A 23 -30.81 54.89 -46.46
N LEU A 24 -29.50 54.89 -46.74
CA LEU A 24 -28.74 56.08 -47.12
C LEU A 24 -27.87 56.78 -46.06
N ARG A 25 -26.55 56.61 -46.28
CA ARG A 25 -25.45 57.60 -46.24
C ARG A 25 -25.03 58.20 -44.90
N ALA A 26 -23.91 57.64 -44.43
CA ALA A 26 -22.66 58.29 -44.01
C ALA A 26 -22.69 59.80 -43.72
N VAL A 27 -22.33 60.18 -42.48
CA VAL A 27 -21.41 61.29 -42.19
C VAL A 27 -20.60 60.96 -40.93
N THR A 28 -19.30 61.14 -41.06
CA THR A 28 -18.21 61.08 -40.08
C THR A 28 -18.39 62.08 -38.94
N ALA A 29 -18.13 61.70 -37.69
CA ALA A 29 -17.37 62.49 -36.72
C ALA A 29 -17.29 61.76 -35.36
N ALA A 30 -16.06 61.53 -34.92
CA ALA A 30 -15.71 61.00 -33.62
C ALA A 30 -16.21 61.89 -32.47
N ARG A 31 -16.65 61.25 -31.37
CA ARG A 31 -16.53 61.75 -29.99
C ARG A 31 -16.81 60.62 -28.98
N LEU A 32 -15.70 60.07 -28.49
CA LEU A 32 -15.37 59.67 -27.11
C LEU A 32 -16.50 59.33 -26.11
N GLY A 33 -16.37 58.13 -25.49
CA GLY A 33 -16.99 57.73 -24.22
C GLY A 33 -18.33 57.04 -24.40
N ILE A 34 -18.55 55.77 -24.07
CA ILE A 34 -18.10 54.99 -22.92
C ILE A 34 -17.94 53.54 -23.40
N VAL A 35 -16.78 52.93 -23.18
CA VAL A 35 -16.60 51.49 -23.35
C VAL A 35 -17.19 50.82 -22.11
N THR A 36 -18.42 50.31 -22.22
CA THR A 36 -18.92 49.33 -21.24
C THR A 36 -18.43 47.96 -21.69
N VAL A 37 -17.22 47.57 -21.28
CA VAL A 37 -16.79 46.17 -21.39
C VAL A 37 -17.59 45.38 -20.37
N LEU A 38 -18.60 44.64 -20.82
CA LEU A 38 -19.15 43.52 -20.06
C LEU A 38 -18.10 42.41 -20.08
N ILE A 39 -17.16 42.46 -19.15
CA ILE A 39 -16.29 41.33 -18.83
C ILE A 39 -17.19 40.32 -18.11
N ALA A 40 -17.70 39.34 -18.85
CA ALA A 40 -18.20 38.12 -18.25
C ALA A 40 -17.00 37.42 -17.60
N LEU A 41 -16.82 37.63 -16.28
CA LEU A 41 -15.96 36.76 -15.49
C LEU A 41 -16.61 35.37 -15.48
N SER A 42 -16.29 34.57 -16.49
CA SER A 42 -16.28 33.12 -16.33
C SER A 42 -15.18 32.80 -15.33
N ALA A 43 -15.50 32.96 -14.04
CA ALA A 43 -14.75 32.37 -12.95
C ALA A 43 -14.92 30.86 -13.10
N CYS A 44 -14.10 30.25 -13.97
CA CYS A 44 -13.74 28.85 -13.84
C CYS A 44 -12.92 28.75 -12.55
N GLY A 45 -13.61 28.77 -11.41
CA GLY A 45 -13.07 28.23 -10.18
C GLY A 45 -12.91 26.74 -10.41
N GLY A 46 -11.72 26.35 -10.88
CA GLY A 46 -11.27 24.99 -10.73
C GLY A 46 -11.24 24.72 -9.23
N GLN A 47 -12.31 24.12 -8.73
CA GLN A 47 -12.25 23.44 -7.45
C GLN A 47 -11.42 22.19 -7.74
N ASP A 48 -10.13 22.27 -7.45
CA ASP A 48 -9.30 21.08 -7.27
C ASP A 48 -9.98 20.28 -6.16
N ALA A 49 -10.79 19.30 -6.56
CA ALA A 49 -11.34 18.34 -5.63
C ALA A 49 -10.16 17.67 -4.93
N PRO A 50 -10.19 17.51 -3.59
CA PRO A 50 -9.09 16.86 -2.89
C PRO A 50 -8.84 15.50 -3.56
N GLU A 51 -7.61 15.30 -4.03
CA GLU A 51 -7.19 14.07 -4.67
C GLU A 51 -7.34 12.95 -3.66
N GLN A 52 -8.44 12.21 -3.77
CA GLN A 52 -8.75 11.12 -2.86
C GLN A 52 -7.74 10.01 -3.13
N THR A 53 -6.68 9.98 -2.34
CA THR A 53 -5.58 9.05 -2.57
C THR A 53 -6.10 7.63 -2.41
N ALA A 54 -5.79 6.79 -3.40
CA ALA A 54 -6.21 5.40 -3.36
C ALA A 54 -5.70 4.73 -2.07
N PRO A 55 -6.50 3.83 -1.46
CA PRO A 55 -6.05 3.07 -0.30
C PRO A 55 -4.76 2.29 -0.65
N PRO A 56 -3.85 2.12 0.31
CA PRO A 56 -2.54 1.49 0.07
C PRO A 56 -2.69 0.02 -0.32
N CYS A 57 -3.74 -0.64 0.16
CA CYS A 57 -4.05 -2.04 -0.09
C CYS A 57 -5.14 -2.21 -1.14
N ARG A 58 -4.94 -3.19 -2.04
CA ARG A 58 -5.94 -3.60 -3.02
C ARG A 58 -5.95 -5.11 -3.21
N THR A 59 -7.11 -5.65 -3.52
CA THR A 59 -7.23 -7.05 -3.92
C THR A 59 -6.76 -7.25 -5.35
N GLU A 60 -5.90 -8.24 -5.57
CA GLU A 60 -5.44 -8.65 -6.89
C GLU A 60 -5.71 -10.15 -7.12
N ARG A 61 -5.84 -10.52 -8.41
CA ARG A 61 -5.96 -11.92 -8.83
C ARG A 61 -4.77 -12.29 -9.69
N PHE A 62 -4.11 -13.39 -9.35
CA PHE A 62 -2.98 -13.91 -10.10
C PHE A 62 -3.07 -15.43 -10.20
N GLU A 63 -3.03 -15.95 -11.43
CA GLU A 63 -3.15 -17.38 -11.76
C GLU A 63 -4.36 -18.07 -11.12
N GLY A 64 -5.47 -17.33 -10.95
CA GLY A 64 -6.72 -17.84 -10.36
C GLY A 64 -6.82 -17.72 -8.84
N GLN A 65 -5.76 -17.28 -8.14
CA GLN A 65 -5.76 -17.08 -6.69
C GLN A 65 -5.90 -15.60 -6.33
N ARG A 66 -6.43 -15.33 -5.14
CA ARG A 66 -6.59 -13.97 -4.61
C ARG A 66 -5.42 -13.59 -3.70
N PHE A 67 -5.00 -12.34 -3.84
CA PHE A 67 -3.98 -11.71 -3.01
C PHE A 67 -4.48 -10.35 -2.55
N THR A 68 -4.00 -9.89 -1.40
CA THR A 68 -4.07 -8.48 -1.02
C THR A 68 -2.66 -7.90 -1.14
N HIS A 69 -2.54 -6.85 -1.95
CA HIS A 69 -1.30 -6.18 -2.30
C HIS A 69 -1.34 -4.76 -1.75
N CYS A 70 -0.47 -4.50 -0.77
CA CYS A 70 -0.32 -3.22 -0.10
C CYS A 70 1.00 -2.57 -0.51
N ILE A 71 0.97 -1.30 -0.89
CA ILE A 71 2.18 -0.57 -1.31
C ILE A 71 2.44 0.54 -0.30
N ALA A 72 3.63 0.49 0.31
CA ALA A 72 4.19 1.62 1.04
C ALA A 72 5.00 2.47 0.06
N ASP A 73 4.69 3.75 0.04
CA ASP A 73 5.39 4.80 -0.70
C ASP A 73 6.28 5.59 0.27
N PRO A 74 7.60 5.72 0.02
CA PRO A 74 8.55 6.38 0.92
C PRO A 74 8.31 7.89 1.10
N GLU A 75 7.59 8.55 0.19
CA GLU A 75 7.22 9.96 0.33
C GLU A 75 6.04 10.15 1.29
N ARG A 76 5.21 9.11 1.43
CA ARG A 76 3.93 9.17 2.14
C ARG A 76 3.87 8.32 3.40
N HIS A 77 4.79 7.39 3.56
CA HIS A 77 4.74 6.42 4.63
C HIS A 77 6.06 6.23 5.35
N GLU A 78 5.94 5.84 6.62
CA GLU A 78 7.03 5.33 7.44
C GLU A 78 6.76 3.87 7.81
N ILE A 79 7.83 3.10 7.95
CA ILE A 79 7.76 1.70 8.39
C ILE A 79 8.42 1.57 9.77
N ALA A 80 7.73 0.88 10.67
CA ALA A 80 8.21 0.59 12.02
C ALA A 80 8.03 -0.90 12.37
N LEU A 81 8.90 -1.42 13.23
CA LEU A 81 8.83 -2.78 13.74
C LEU A 81 8.45 -2.77 15.23
N TYR A 82 7.55 -3.67 15.60
CA TYR A 82 7.07 -3.84 16.96
C TYR A 82 7.23 -5.29 17.39
N LEU A 83 7.56 -5.50 18.65
CA LEU A 83 7.70 -6.83 19.23
C LEU A 83 6.96 -6.91 20.55
N ASP A 84 7.38 -6.07 21.50
CA ASP A 84 6.90 -6.10 22.87
C ASP A 84 5.87 -4.99 23.13
N GLY A 85 4.88 -5.29 23.97
CA GLY A 85 4.03 -4.30 24.59
C GLY A 85 4.74 -3.56 25.74
N ALA A 86 4.06 -2.61 26.36
CA ALA A 86 4.59 -1.81 27.46
C ALA A 86 4.97 -2.65 28.70
N ASP A 87 4.45 -3.87 28.82
CA ASP A 87 4.76 -4.84 29.88
C ASP A 87 5.96 -5.76 29.55
N GLY A 88 6.62 -5.55 28.41
CA GLY A 88 7.78 -6.32 27.97
C GLY A 88 7.44 -7.70 27.40
N ARG A 89 6.14 -8.04 27.27
CA ARG A 89 5.68 -9.29 26.65
C ARG A 89 5.40 -9.07 25.15
N PRO A 90 5.55 -10.10 24.31
CA PRO A 90 5.18 -10.02 22.89
C PRO A 90 3.73 -9.54 22.70
N LEU A 91 3.49 -8.78 21.63
CA LEU A 91 2.16 -8.22 21.33
C LEU A 91 1.14 -9.28 20.90
N GLU A 92 1.59 -10.34 20.23
CA GLU A 92 0.78 -11.49 19.76
C GLU A 92 -0.29 -11.19 18.69
N ARG A 93 -0.78 -9.96 18.57
CA ARG A 93 -1.93 -9.63 17.71
C ARG A 93 -2.01 -8.15 17.37
N PHE A 94 -2.67 -7.83 16.25
CA PHE A 94 -2.88 -6.44 15.83
C PHE A 94 -3.71 -5.61 16.80
N GLY A 95 -4.65 -6.23 17.54
CA GLY A 95 -5.39 -5.55 18.60
C GLY A 95 -4.47 -4.98 19.68
N ALA A 96 -3.47 -5.74 20.12
CA ALA A 96 -2.49 -5.26 21.11
C ALA A 96 -1.58 -4.18 20.53
N LEU A 97 -1.21 -4.27 19.25
CA LEU A 97 -0.49 -3.20 18.56
C LEU A 97 -1.32 -1.90 18.52
N ARG A 98 -2.60 -2.00 18.14
CA ARG A 98 -3.51 -0.85 18.14
C ARG A 98 -3.61 -0.23 19.53
N ASP A 99 -3.76 -1.05 20.56
CA ASP A 99 -3.87 -0.59 21.94
C ASP A 99 -2.56 0.04 22.45
N LEU A 100 -1.39 -0.50 22.05
CA LEU A 100 -0.07 0.08 22.32
C LEU A 100 0.09 1.46 21.67
N LEU A 101 -0.40 1.62 20.44
CA LEU A 101 -0.28 2.86 19.66
C LEU A 101 -1.24 3.96 20.14
N GLY A 102 -2.35 3.59 20.78
CA GLY A 102 -3.37 4.55 21.24
C GLY A 102 -3.84 5.45 20.10
N ASP A 103 -3.76 6.77 20.29
CA ASP A 103 -4.18 7.76 19.29
C ASP A 103 -3.40 7.66 17.97
N VAL A 104 -2.15 7.19 18.01
CA VAL A 104 -1.30 7.02 16.82
C VAL A 104 -1.81 5.88 15.92
N ALA A 105 -2.65 4.97 16.45
CA ALA A 105 -3.23 3.89 15.66
C ALA A 105 -4.03 4.40 14.43
N GLY A 106 -4.57 5.62 14.49
CA GLY A 106 -5.25 6.26 13.36
C GLY A 106 -4.34 6.57 12.16
N THR A 107 -3.02 6.56 12.36
CA THR A 107 -2.03 6.76 11.29
C THR A 107 -1.68 5.47 10.54
N ILE A 108 -2.13 4.30 11.02
CA ILE A 108 -1.79 3.01 10.41
C ILE A 108 -2.43 2.93 9.03
N ALA A 109 -1.58 2.81 8.01
CA ALA A 109 -1.98 2.55 6.64
C ALA A 109 -2.29 1.05 6.49
N PHE A 110 -1.39 0.20 6.98
CA PHE A 110 -1.60 -1.24 7.16
C PHE A 110 -0.50 -1.83 8.06
N ALA A 111 -0.72 -3.03 8.60
CA ALA A 111 0.27 -3.78 9.37
C ALA A 111 0.19 -5.28 9.09
N MET A 112 1.33 -5.96 9.21
CA MET A 112 1.46 -7.40 9.00
C MET A 112 2.36 -8.02 10.06
N ASN A 113 2.35 -9.34 10.18
CA ASN A 113 3.45 -10.01 10.86
C ASN A 113 4.74 -9.90 10.03
N ALA A 114 5.89 -9.81 10.70
CA ALA A 114 7.19 -9.57 10.08
C ALA A 114 7.99 -10.87 9.95
N GLY A 115 9.28 -10.86 10.31
CA GLY A 115 10.15 -12.02 10.21
C GLY A 115 9.74 -13.19 11.11
N MET A 116 10.32 -14.36 10.81
CA MET A 116 10.05 -15.59 11.55
C MET A 116 10.47 -15.51 13.02
N TYR A 117 9.74 -16.24 13.84
CA TYR A 117 9.87 -16.24 15.29
C TYR A 117 9.84 -17.66 15.88
N GLY A 118 10.27 -17.79 17.14
CA GLY A 118 10.36 -19.05 17.88
C GLY A 118 9.10 -19.31 18.71
N GLU A 119 9.09 -20.40 19.48
CA GLU A 119 7.94 -20.77 20.32
C GLU A 119 7.59 -19.71 21.40
N ASP A 120 8.54 -18.85 21.74
CA ASP A 120 8.41 -17.73 22.68
C ASP A 120 7.96 -16.42 22.01
N LEU A 121 7.58 -16.47 20.73
CA LEU A 121 7.17 -15.32 19.91
C LEU A 121 8.29 -14.31 19.64
N ARG A 122 9.55 -14.67 19.91
CA ARG A 122 10.72 -13.82 19.67
C ARG A 122 11.33 -14.09 18.29
N PRO A 123 11.92 -13.07 17.62
CA PRO A 123 12.61 -13.26 16.36
C PRO A 123 13.74 -14.31 16.49
N ILE A 124 13.84 -15.22 15.51
CA ILE A 124 14.93 -16.22 15.43
C ILE A 124 16.13 -15.75 14.60
N GLY A 125 16.06 -14.53 14.07
CA GLY A 125 17.10 -13.88 13.28
C GLY A 125 17.14 -12.38 13.54
N LEU A 126 17.92 -11.65 12.74
CA LEU A 126 18.13 -10.21 12.92
C LEU A 126 16.82 -9.48 13.20
N PHE A 127 16.80 -8.75 14.31
CA PHE A 127 15.71 -7.84 14.63
C PHE A 127 16.29 -6.54 15.16
N VAL A 128 16.10 -5.47 14.39
CA VAL A 128 16.52 -4.11 14.75
C VAL A 128 15.27 -3.24 14.79
N THR A 129 15.10 -2.49 15.86
CA THR A 129 14.06 -1.46 15.96
C THR A 129 14.61 -0.22 16.63
N ASP A 130 14.20 0.96 16.18
CA ASP A 130 14.73 2.27 16.61
C ASP A 130 16.27 2.36 16.57
N GLY A 131 16.89 1.67 15.61
CA GLY A 131 18.35 1.58 15.44
C GLY A 131 19.07 0.68 16.46
N GLU A 132 18.33 0.02 17.36
CA GLU A 132 18.88 -0.92 18.34
C GLU A 132 18.76 -2.36 17.82
N GLU A 133 19.89 -3.06 17.72
CA GLU A 133 19.91 -4.50 17.46
C GLU A 133 19.48 -5.27 18.70
N ARG A 134 18.32 -5.91 18.63
CA ARG A 134 17.74 -6.71 19.72
C ARG A 134 18.05 -8.20 19.58
N VAL A 135 18.17 -8.67 18.34
CA VAL A 135 18.56 -10.04 17.99
C VAL A 135 19.59 -9.94 16.85
N PRO A 136 20.74 -10.64 16.94
CA PRO A 136 21.78 -10.57 15.91
C PRO A 136 21.38 -11.33 14.64
N LEU A 137 22.08 -11.02 13.55
CA LEU A 137 21.95 -11.74 12.28
C LEU A 137 22.24 -13.23 12.46
N ASN A 138 21.26 -14.08 12.13
CA ASN A 138 21.42 -15.52 12.18
C ASN A 138 21.91 -16.05 10.81
N ARG A 139 23.08 -16.68 10.83
CA ARG A 139 23.73 -17.26 9.64
C ARG A 139 23.83 -18.79 9.72
N ASN A 140 23.19 -19.38 10.72
CA ASN A 140 23.27 -20.82 10.95
C ASN A 140 22.48 -21.56 9.87
N ALA A 141 22.96 -22.75 9.52
CA ALA A 141 22.14 -23.72 8.82
C ALA A 141 21.15 -24.35 9.81
N GLY A 142 20.02 -24.84 9.30
CA GLY A 142 18.99 -25.45 10.12
C GLY A 142 17.82 -25.96 9.28
N PRO A 143 16.80 -26.53 9.93
CA PRO A 143 15.60 -27.01 9.25
C PRO A 143 14.60 -25.87 8.99
N GLY A 144 13.65 -26.12 8.10
CA GLY A 144 12.51 -25.23 7.90
C GLY A 144 12.80 -24.01 7.02
N ASN A 145 11.77 -23.21 6.78
CA ASN A 145 11.79 -22.14 5.78
C ASN A 145 12.82 -21.04 6.11
N PHE A 146 13.01 -20.71 7.39
CA PHE A 146 13.98 -19.71 7.82
C PHE A 146 15.40 -20.02 7.31
N HIS A 147 15.77 -21.29 7.32
CA HIS A 147 17.11 -21.77 6.97
C HIS A 147 17.21 -22.23 5.50
N MET A 148 16.16 -22.07 4.70
CA MET A 148 16.21 -22.29 3.26
C MET A 148 17.00 -21.15 2.61
N ALA A 149 18.25 -21.43 2.26
CA ALA A 149 19.15 -20.45 1.68
C ALA A 149 18.96 -20.32 0.15
N PRO A 150 19.04 -19.10 -0.42
CA PRO A 150 19.23 -17.83 0.27
C PRO A 150 17.99 -17.38 1.07
N ASN A 151 18.20 -17.10 2.35
CA ASN A 151 17.27 -16.33 3.19
C ASN A 151 17.74 -14.86 3.22
N GLY A 152 17.00 -13.98 3.90
CA GLY A 152 17.28 -12.55 3.76
C GLY A 152 16.74 -11.65 4.85
N VAL A 153 16.97 -10.36 4.64
CA VAL A 153 16.65 -9.28 5.56
C VAL A 153 15.91 -8.20 4.78
N PHE A 154 14.75 -7.80 5.30
CA PHE A 154 14.15 -6.51 4.96
C PHE A 154 14.66 -5.48 5.97
N TYR A 155 15.18 -4.35 5.50
CA TYR A 155 15.72 -3.31 6.37
C TYR A 155 15.50 -1.91 5.80
N ALA A 156 15.57 -0.92 6.68
CA ALA A 156 15.54 0.49 6.32
C ALA A 156 16.77 1.22 6.86
N ASP A 157 17.42 2.00 6.03
CA ASP A 157 18.53 2.89 6.39
C ASP A 157 18.27 4.32 5.84
N ASP A 158 19.31 5.15 5.81
CA ASP A 158 19.21 6.53 5.30
C ASP A 158 18.96 6.60 3.78
N ALA A 159 19.25 5.52 3.04
CA ALA A 159 19.04 5.45 1.60
C ALA A 159 17.63 4.94 1.23
N GLY A 160 16.89 4.39 2.19
CA GLY A 160 15.51 3.94 1.99
C GLY A 160 15.28 2.53 2.49
N TRP A 161 14.33 1.83 1.85
CA TRP A 161 13.97 0.45 2.16
C TRP A 161 14.69 -0.51 1.23
N HIS A 162 15.06 -1.68 1.76
CA HIS A 162 15.85 -2.65 1.03
C HIS A 162 15.42 -4.07 1.39
N VAL A 163 15.58 -4.97 0.42
CA VAL A 163 15.64 -6.42 0.67
C VAL A 163 17.01 -6.89 0.21
N ALA A 164 17.68 -7.70 1.04
CA ALA A 164 18.97 -8.30 0.70
C ALA A 164 19.02 -9.75 1.17
N THR A 165 19.82 -10.57 0.48
CA THR A 165 20.18 -11.88 1.02
C THR A 165 20.95 -11.71 2.33
N THR A 166 20.89 -12.69 3.23
CA THR A 166 21.65 -12.67 4.50
C THR A 166 23.15 -12.48 4.26
N ALA A 167 23.69 -13.06 3.17
CA ALA A 167 25.08 -12.92 2.81
C ALA A 167 25.42 -11.48 2.37
N ASP A 168 24.60 -10.87 1.53
CA ASP A 168 24.80 -9.49 1.05
C ASP A 168 24.62 -8.48 2.18
N TYR A 169 23.62 -8.68 3.04
CA TYR A 169 23.41 -7.85 4.23
C TYR A 169 24.66 -7.88 5.13
N ALA A 170 25.21 -9.07 5.41
CA ALA A 170 26.42 -9.21 6.23
C ALA A 170 27.63 -8.53 5.57
N ALA A 171 27.80 -8.68 4.25
CA ALA A 171 28.92 -8.09 3.52
C ALA A 171 28.86 -6.55 3.49
N ARG A 172 27.66 -5.97 3.38
CA ARG A 172 27.45 -4.51 3.40
C ARG A 172 27.57 -3.92 4.80
N SER A 173 27.21 -4.69 5.84
CA SER A 173 27.20 -4.25 7.25
C SER A 173 26.49 -2.89 7.44
N PRO A 174 25.22 -2.75 6.99
CA PRO A 174 24.49 -1.50 7.12
C PRO A 174 24.20 -1.17 8.59
N ARG A 175 23.79 0.08 8.85
CA ARG A 175 23.30 0.54 10.15
C ARG A 175 21.82 0.88 10.05
N PRO A 176 20.93 -0.12 10.01
CA PRO A 176 19.53 0.13 9.77
C PRO A 176 18.83 0.75 10.99
N ARG A 177 17.80 1.55 10.74
CA ARG A 177 16.84 1.97 11.77
C ARG A 177 15.87 0.86 12.13
N ILE A 178 15.48 0.05 11.14
CA ILE A 178 14.70 -1.17 11.32
C ILE A 178 15.26 -2.30 10.46
N ALA A 179 15.23 -3.53 10.97
CA ALA A 179 15.56 -4.71 10.20
C ALA A 179 14.83 -5.93 10.74
N THR A 180 14.33 -6.78 9.85
CA THR A 180 13.74 -8.06 10.20
C THR A 180 14.29 -9.13 9.26
N GLN A 181 14.89 -10.17 9.83
CA GLN A 181 15.34 -11.34 9.07
C GLN A 181 14.22 -12.36 8.95
N SER A 182 14.16 -13.00 7.79
CA SER A 182 13.24 -14.08 7.53
C SER A 182 13.82 -14.97 6.42
N GLY A 183 13.05 -15.96 5.97
CA GLY A 183 13.47 -16.78 4.85
C GLY A 183 12.36 -17.72 4.40
N PRO A 184 12.40 -18.16 3.13
CA PRO A 184 13.44 -17.89 2.13
C PRO A 184 13.33 -16.50 1.46
N MET A 185 14.36 -16.11 0.71
CA MET A 185 14.20 -15.09 -0.34
C MET A 185 13.18 -15.59 -1.36
N LEU A 186 12.36 -14.70 -1.90
CA LEU A 186 11.39 -15.01 -2.94
C LEU A 186 11.95 -14.70 -4.32
N VAL A 187 12.52 -13.51 -4.46
CA VAL A 187 13.17 -13.01 -5.67
C VAL A 187 14.54 -12.47 -5.30
N ILE A 188 15.54 -12.77 -6.12
CA ILE A 188 16.93 -12.37 -5.94
C ILE A 188 17.41 -11.83 -7.29
N ALA A 189 17.69 -10.52 -7.37
CA ALA A 189 18.09 -9.86 -8.61
C ALA A 189 17.19 -10.24 -9.82
N GLY A 190 15.88 -10.22 -9.61
CA GLY A 190 14.84 -10.54 -10.61
C GLY A 190 14.64 -12.03 -10.91
N LYS A 191 15.40 -12.93 -10.26
CA LYS A 191 15.27 -14.38 -10.42
C LYS A 191 14.53 -14.98 -9.23
N LEU A 192 13.71 -16.00 -9.47
CA LEU A 192 13.06 -16.74 -8.38
C LEU A 192 14.11 -17.52 -7.59
N HIS A 193 13.80 -17.79 -6.31
CA HIS A 193 14.62 -18.66 -5.47
C HIS A 193 14.86 -20.03 -6.15
N PRO A 194 16.11 -20.54 -6.16
CA PRO A 194 16.48 -21.75 -6.92
C PRO A 194 15.76 -23.02 -6.45
N ASP A 195 15.46 -23.11 -5.16
CA ASP A 195 14.82 -24.31 -4.58
C ASP A 195 13.29 -24.37 -4.77
N PHE A 196 12.67 -23.36 -5.40
CA PHE A 196 11.24 -23.36 -5.63
C PHE A 196 10.87 -24.18 -6.86
N SER A 197 10.18 -25.29 -6.63
CA SER A 197 9.57 -26.09 -7.69
C SER A 197 8.25 -25.49 -8.16
N GLU A 198 8.03 -25.48 -9.48
CA GLU A 198 6.82 -24.90 -10.09
C GLU A 198 5.53 -25.50 -9.52
N ASN A 199 5.56 -26.82 -9.30
CA ASN A 199 4.47 -27.59 -8.71
C ASN A 199 4.74 -27.99 -7.25
N GLY A 200 5.61 -27.26 -6.54
CA GLY A 200 6.05 -27.64 -5.19
C GLY A 200 4.88 -27.87 -4.23
N PRO A 201 4.86 -28.95 -3.43
CA PRO A 201 3.64 -29.40 -2.75
C PRO A 201 3.20 -28.53 -1.57
N SER A 202 4.12 -27.72 -0.99
CA SER A 202 3.82 -26.84 0.14
C SER A 202 2.82 -25.75 -0.28
N ARG A 203 1.64 -25.76 0.32
CA ARG A 203 0.57 -24.77 0.13
C ARG A 203 0.25 -24.18 1.49
N HIS A 204 0.37 -22.85 1.63
CA HIS A 204 -0.01 -22.11 2.83
C HIS A 204 -0.54 -20.74 2.42
N PHE A 205 -1.20 -20.05 3.34
CA PHE A 205 -1.22 -18.59 3.26
C PHE A 205 0.23 -18.09 3.31
N ARG A 206 0.55 -17.06 2.55
CA ARG A 206 1.92 -16.55 2.41
C ARG A 206 1.91 -15.05 2.64
N ASN A 207 2.96 -14.56 3.29
CA ASN A 207 3.22 -13.16 3.52
C ASN A 207 4.64 -12.84 3.01
N GLY A 208 4.86 -11.65 2.48
CA GLY A 208 6.15 -11.25 1.94
C GLY A 208 6.26 -9.75 1.73
N VAL A 209 7.50 -9.29 1.58
CA VAL A 209 7.83 -7.91 1.25
C VAL A 209 8.88 -7.89 0.15
N GLY A 210 8.72 -7.01 -0.84
CA GLY A 210 9.73 -6.71 -1.84
C GLY A 210 9.86 -5.20 -2.01
N VAL A 211 10.98 -4.74 -2.58
CA VAL A 211 11.17 -3.32 -2.88
C VAL A 211 11.37 -3.16 -4.38
N ASP A 212 10.64 -2.23 -5.00
CA ASP A 212 10.76 -1.94 -6.44
C ASP A 212 11.93 -1.00 -6.75
N ALA A 213 12.10 -0.64 -8.03
CA ALA A 213 13.19 0.24 -8.47
C ALA A 213 13.00 1.71 -8.04
N ASP A 214 11.77 2.11 -7.70
CA ASP A 214 11.42 3.46 -7.26
C ASP A 214 11.53 3.60 -5.73
N GLY A 215 11.78 2.49 -5.02
CA GLY A 215 11.93 2.45 -3.56
C GLY A 215 10.64 2.17 -2.80
N ASN A 216 9.54 1.85 -3.49
CA ASN A 216 8.29 1.45 -2.84
C ASN A 216 8.44 0.05 -2.24
N ALA A 217 7.92 -0.15 -1.03
CA ALA A 217 7.86 -1.47 -0.42
C ALA A 217 6.49 -2.11 -0.69
N HIS A 218 6.52 -3.23 -1.41
CA HIS A 218 5.37 -4.04 -1.77
C HIS A 218 5.17 -5.13 -0.74
N PHE A 219 4.11 -5.02 0.05
CA PHE A 219 3.68 -6.02 1.01
C PHE A 219 2.54 -6.84 0.43
N VAL A 220 2.68 -8.16 0.42
CA VAL A 220 1.70 -9.04 -0.22
C VAL A 220 1.32 -10.15 0.73
N ILE A 221 0.02 -10.36 0.91
CA ILE A 221 -0.55 -11.54 1.57
C ILE A 221 -1.41 -12.31 0.57
N SER A 222 -1.27 -13.63 0.54
CA SER A 222 -2.20 -14.48 -0.19
C SER A 222 -3.47 -14.70 0.61
N ASP A 223 -4.63 -14.53 -0.02
CA ASP A 223 -5.94 -14.78 0.60
C ASP A 223 -6.43 -16.22 0.32
N ASP A 224 -5.63 -16.99 -0.41
CA ASP A 224 -5.79 -18.42 -0.66
C ASP A 224 -4.46 -19.13 -0.36
N MET A 225 -4.48 -20.45 -0.20
CA MET A 225 -3.25 -21.25 -0.03
C MET A 225 -2.49 -21.37 -1.35
N VAL A 226 -1.21 -20.97 -1.36
CA VAL A 226 -0.36 -20.96 -2.56
C VAL A 226 1.01 -21.58 -2.33
N SER A 227 1.65 -22.02 -3.42
CA SER A 227 3.03 -22.49 -3.40
C SER A 227 4.00 -21.33 -3.22
N PHE A 228 5.20 -21.63 -2.74
CA PHE A 228 6.31 -20.67 -2.75
C PHE A 228 6.57 -20.15 -4.17
N TYR A 229 6.59 -21.05 -5.16
CA TYR A 229 6.83 -20.66 -6.56
C TYR A 229 5.81 -19.64 -7.06
N ARG A 230 4.51 -19.89 -6.83
CA ARG A 230 3.45 -18.95 -7.23
C ARG A 230 3.56 -17.63 -6.50
N PHE A 231 3.82 -17.67 -5.19
CA PHE A 231 3.97 -16.46 -4.39
C PHE A 231 5.16 -15.62 -4.84
N ALA A 232 6.31 -16.24 -5.09
CA ALA A 232 7.49 -15.58 -5.62
C ALA A 232 7.27 -15.00 -7.02
N ARG A 233 6.48 -15.68 -7.86
CA ARG A 233 6.07 -15.15 -9.16
C ARG A 233 5.17 -13.94 -9.05
N PHE A 234 4.33 -13.82 -8.02
CA PHE A 234 3.60 -12.57 -7.78
C PHE A 234 4.57 -11.40 -7.62
N PHE A 235 5.60 -11.55 -6.78
CA PHE A 235 6.62 -10.51 -6.61
C PHE A 235 7.37 -10.17 -7.89
N ARG A 236 7.81 -11.19 -8.65
CA ARG A 236 8.58 -10.98 -9.88
C ARG A 236 7.74 -10.42 -11.03
N ASP A 237 6.56 -11.00 -11.27
CA ASP A 237 5.78 -10.76 -12.49
C ASP A 237 4.74 -9.65 -12.31
N VAL A 238 4.21 -9.48 -11.09
CA VAL A 238 3.13 -8.53 -10.78
C VAL A 238 3.67 -7.31 -10.03
N ALA A 239 4.29 -7.52 -8.86
CA ALA A 239 4.87 -6.42 -8.07
C ALA A 239 6.17 -5.87 -8.66
N LYS A 240 6.84 -6.65 -9.53
CA LYS A 240 8.09 -6.30 -10.23
C LYS A 240 9.23 -5.87 -9.32
N THR A 241 9.30 -6.49 -8.14
CA THR A 241 10.37 -6.22 -7.18
C THR A 241 11.61 -7.05 -7.54
N PRO A 242 12.78 -6.45 -7.80
CA PRO A 242 14.02 -7.19 -8.06
C PRO A 242 14.44 -8.10 -6.91
N ASP A 243 14.15 -7.70 -5.67
CA ASP A 243 14.42 -8.49 -4.48
C ASP A 243 13.17 -8.54 -3.60
N ALA A 244 12.82 -9.74 -3.13
CA ALA A 244 11.67 -9.96 -2.27
C ALA A 244 11.98 -11.05 -1.23
N LEU A 245 11.40 -10.90 -0.05
CA LEU A 245 11.61 -11.74 1.12
C LEU A 245 10.28 -12.32 1.58
N TYR A 246 10.28 -13.61 1.87
CA TYR A 246 9.15 -14.25 2.55
C TYR A 246 9.13 -13.81 4.02
N LEU A 247 8.01 -13.26 4.45
CA LEU A 247 7.71 -13.01 5.86
C LEU A 247 7.01 -14.24 6.43
N ASP A 248 6.85 -14.34 7.75
CA ASP A 248 6.36 -15.59 8.35
C ASP A 248 4.95 -15.96 7.85
N GLY A 249 4.85 -16.89 6.90
CA GLY A 249 3.58 -17.13 6.22
C GLY A 249 2.69 -18.20 6.84
N ALA A 250 3.20 -19.12 7.67
CA ALA A 250 2.35 -20.14 8.30
C ALA A 250 1.34 -19.50 9.27
N VAL A 251 1.72 -18.34 9.82
CA VAL A 251 0.90 -17.47 10.66
C VAL A 251 0.84 -16.08 10.00
N SER A 252 0.21 -16.01 8.82
CA SER A 252 0.02 -14.73 8.09
C SER A 252 -1.16 -13.94 8.65
N GLY A 253 -1.00 -12.64 8.82
CA GLY A 253 -2.12 -11.75 9.13
C GLY A 253 -1.93 -10.35 8.54
N LEU A 254 -3.05 -9.71 8.24
CA LEU A 254 -3.12 -8.31 7.80
C LEU A 254 -4.09 -7.52 8.69
N TRP A 255 -3.64 -6.33 9.07
CA TRP A 255 -4.50 -5.24 9.54
C TRP A 255 -4.47 -4.13 8.49
N ASP A 256 -5.61 -3.91 7.85
CA ASP A 256 -5.86 -2.86 6.85
C ASP A 256 -7.11 -2.07 7.28
N PRO A 257 -6.95 -0.92 7.97
CA PRO A 257 -8.07 -0.11 8.42
C PRO A 257 -8.97 0.39 7.27
N ALA A 258 -8.38 0.80 6.15
CA ALA A 258 -9.13 1.36 5.01
C ALA A 258 -9.99 0.30 4.31
N GLY A 259 -9.51 -0.95 4.28
CA GLY A 259 -10.24 -2.12 3.82
C GLY A 259 -11.12 -2.79 4.89
N GLU A 260 -11.28 -2.18 6.07
CA GLU A 260 -12.03 -2.73 7.22
C GLU A 260 -11.62 -4.17 7.61
N ARG A 261 -10.34 -4.50 7.42
CA ARG A 261 -9.79 -5.84 7.66
C ARG A 261 -8.87 -5.85 8.87
N MET A 262 -9.12 -6.77 9.79
CA MET A 262 -8.17 -7.12 10.84
C MET A 262 -8.23 -8.63 11.04
N ASP A 263 -7.21 -9.33 10.59
CA ASP A 263 -7.17 -10.78 10.66
C ASP A 263 -6.93 -11.27 12.10
N ALA A 264 -7.68 -12.29 12.50
CA ALA A 264 -7.43 -13.04 13.72
C ALA A 264 -6.47 -14.20 13.39
N ALA A 265 -5.17 -13.92 13.40
CA ALA A 265 -4.14 -14.94 13.25
C ALA A 265 -3.87 -15.65 14.60
N PRO A 266 -3.27 -16.85 14.61
CA PRO A 266 -2.57 -17.37 15.78
C PRO A 266 -1.58 -16.33 16.35
N PRO A 267 -1.08 -16.50 17.59
CA PRO A 267 -0.18 -15.52 18.20
C PRO A 267 0.99 -15.18 17.26
N LEU A 268 1.05 -13.91 16.87
CA LEU A 268 2.05 -13.33 16.00
C LEU A 268 3.32 -12.99 16.80
N GLY A 269 4.48 -13.21 16.20
CA GLY A 269 5.74 -12.69 16.74
C GLY A 269 5.93 -11.21 16.39
N PRO A 270 7.08 -10.84 15.80
CA PRO A 270 7.34 -9.48 15.33
C PRO A 270 6.24 -8.97 14.37
N LEU A 271 5.89 -7.69 14.51
CA LEU A 271 4.94 -6.99 13.64
C LEU A 271 5.67 -5.88 12.87
N ILE A 272 5.25 -5.68 11.63
CA ILE A 272 5.69 -4.57 10.77
C ILE A 272 4.47 -3.71 10.47
N ALA A 273 4.58 -2.41 10.72
CA ALA A 273 3.49 -1.47 10.47
C ALA A 273 3.95 -0.35 9.54
N VAL A 274 3.10 -0.05 8.58
CA VAL A 274 3.22 1.08 7.67
C VAL A 274 2.26 2.16 8.15
N ARG A 275 2.80 3.36 8.39
CA ARG A 275 2.05 4.52 8.89
C ARG A 275 2.08 5.63 7.86
N ASN A 276 0.99 6.36 7.74
CA ASN A 276 0.98 7.64 7.02
C ASN A 276 1.94 8.59 7.70
N SER A 277 2.86 9.16 6.93
CA SER A 277 3.79 10.19 7.42
C SER A 277 3.02 11.48 7.72
N ALA A 278 3.43 12.21 8.76
CA ALA A 278 2.86 13.52 9.07
C ALA A 278 3.05 14.56 7.94
N LYS A 279 3.98 14.30 7.00
CA LYS A 279 4.18 15.11 5.78
C LYS A 279 3.12 14.87 4.70
N ALA A 280 2.30 13.83 4.82
CA ALA A 280 1.32 13.41 3.81
C ALA A 280 -0.10 13.91 4.12
N GLU A 281 -0.31 14.71 5.18
CA GLU A 281 -1.56 15.47 5.32
C GLU A 281 -1.56 16.64 4.32
N PRO A 282 -2.64 16.82 3.54
CA PRO A 282 -2.77 17.93 2.60
C PRO A 282 -2.89 19.29 3.31
#